data_AF-A0A8J4Y481-F1
#
_entry.id   AF-A0A8J4Y481-F1
#
_cell.length_a   1.000
_cell.length_b   1.000
_cell.length_c   1.000
_cell.angle_alpha   90.00
_cell.angle_beta   90.00
_cell.angle_gamma   90.00
#
_symmetry.space_group_name_H-M   'P 1'
#
loop_
_entity.id
_entity.type
_entity.pdbx_description
1 polymer ?
#
loop_
_entity_poly.entity_id
_entity_poly.type
_entity_poly.pdbx_seq_one_letter_code
_entity_poly.pdbx_strand_id
1 'polypeptide(L)'
;MRDQKSVMVSLSGKGMEDVVKEVREQVKGVQEGMVIMQGGGNSLRRLGPEQTVGKVMEYLKDIKKDRKKVRVAVVGIMRRPRENAGYEEIRRDTNKRLQEEVVRMKAECSKDPGDYGVSFIDLDGALPQEVFEGDKVHLN
;
A
#
# COMPACT_ATOMS: atom_id res chain seq x y z
N MET A 1 -15.76 24.01 9.13
CA MET A 1 -15.13 22.95 8.30
C MET A 1 -15.41 21.62 8.98
N ARG A 2 -15.83 20.58 8.27
CA ARG A 2 -16.17 19.30 8.91
C ARG A 2 -14.92 18.65 9.48
N ASP A 3 -14.90 18.43 10.80
CA ASP A 3 -13.95 17.61 11.54
C ASP A 3 -14.08 16.12 11.15
N GLN A 4 -13.77 15.77 9.90
CA GLN A 4 -13.57 14.37 9.54
C GLN A 4 -12.20 13.92 10.04
N LYS A 5 -12.19 13.29 11.22
CA LYS A 5 -10.97 12.75 11.86
C LYS A 5 -10.34 11.59 11.06
N SER A 6 -11.12 10.90 10.22
CA SER A 6 -10.66 9.79 9.39
C SER A 6 -11.57 9.59 8.17
N VAL A 7 -10.98 9.24 7.02
CA VAL A 7 -11.70 8.86 5.80
C VAL A 7 -11.23 7.48 5.38
N MET A 8 -12.17 6.58 5.12
CA MET A 8 -11.90 5.26 4.53
C MET A 8 -12.51 5.24 3.14
N VAL A 9 -11.70 4.87 2.13
CA VAL A 9 -12.16 4.66 0.77
C VAL A 9 -11.83 3.23 0.37
N SER A 10 -12.83 2.50 -0.12
CA SER A 10 -12.68 1.13 -0.61
C SER A 10 -13.05 1.07 -2.09
N LEU A 11 -12.18 0.47 -2.89
CA LEU A 11 -12.30 0.41 -4.34
C LEU A 11 -12.36 -1.04 -4.81
N SER A 12 -13.57 -1.60 -4.90
CA SER A 12 -13.76 -2.99 -5.31
C SER A 12 -13.26 -3.25 -6.74
N GLY A 13 -12.57 -4.38 -6.93
CA GLY A 13 -12.05 -4.82 -8.23
C GLY A 13 -10.89 -3.98 -8.80
N LYS A 14 -10.42 -2.95 -8.08
CA LYS A 14 -9.43 -2.00 -8.59
C LYS A 14 -7.98 -2.47 -8.45
N GLY A 15 -7.13 -1.98 -9.35
CA GLY A 15 -5.69 -2.23 -9.35
C GLY A 15 -4.92 -1.19 -8.53
N MET A 16 -3.60 -1.36 -8.42
CA MET A 16 -2.75 -0.41 -7.68
C MET A 16 -2.80 1.02 -8.26
N GLU A 17 -3.00 1.13 -9.57
CA GLU A 17 -3.10 2.42 -10.28
C GLU A 17 -4.31 3.25 -9.80
N ASP A 18 -5.46 2.61 -9.70
CA ASP A 18 -6.68 3.24 -9.21
C ASP A 18 -6.53 3.64 -7.73
N VAL A 19 -5.90 2.77 -6.91
CA VAL A 19 -5.65 3.04 -5.49
C VAL A 19 -4.75 4.26 -5.34
N VAL A 20 -3.61 4.31 -6.04
CA VAL A 20 -2.72 5.47 -6.02
C VAL A 20 -3.44 6.74 -6.46
N LYS A 21 -4.25 6.68 -7.51
CA LYS A 21 -5.03 7.81 -8.00
C LYS A 21 -6.01 8.32 -6.94
N GLU A 22 -6.75 7.42 -6.31
CA GLU A 22 -7.73 7.78 -5.29
C GLU A 22 -7.06 8.38 -4.06
N VAL A 23 -5.97 7.78 -3.59
CA VAL A 23 -5.24 8.32 -2.45
C VAL A 23 -4.72 9.73 -2.78
N ARG A 24 -4.21 9.99 -4.00
CA ARG A 24 -3.82 11.35 -4.42
C ARG A 24 -4.96 12.35 -4.32
N GLU A 25 -6.19 11.97 -4.65
CA GLU A 25 -7.37 12.84 -4.50
C GLU A 25 -7.72 13.08 -3.04
N GLN A 26 -7.75 12.03 -2.22
CA GLN A 26 -8.14 12.11 -0.81
C GLN A 26 -7.14 12.89 0.05
N VAL A 27 -5.85 12.91 -0.32
CA VAL A 27 -4.80 13.66 0.41
C VAL A 27 -4.67 15.11 -0.08
N LYS A 28 -5.48 15.57 -1.04
CA LYS A 28 -5.51 16.99 -1.43
C LYS A 28 -5.97 17.82 -0.24
N GLY A 29 -5.16 18.79 0.16
CA GLY A 29 -5.44 19.68 1.29
C GLY A 29 -5.15 19.08 2.68
N VAL A 30 -4.70 17.83 2.78
CA VAL A 30 -4.23 17.26 4.06
C VAL A 30 -2.84 17.81 4.37
N GLN A 31 -2.74 18.60 5.44
CA GLN A 31 -1.48 19.21 5.89
C GLN A 31 -0.68 18.26 6.80
N GLU A 32 -1.36 17.49 7.64
CA GLU A 32 -0.78 16.56 8.60
C GLU A 32 -1.73 15.38 8.80
N GLY A 33 -1.20 14.16 8.90
CA GLY A 33 -2.03 12.98 9.11
C GLY A 33 -1.33 11.67 8.75
N MET A 34 -2.14 10.60 8.63
CA MET A 34 -1.69 9.27 8.25
C MET A 34 -2.53 8.70 7.11
N VAL A 35 -1.86 8.09 6.15
CA VAL A 35 -2.45 7.37 5.02
C VAL A 35 -2.07 5.90 5.15
N ILE A 36 -3.06 5.01 5.10
CA ILE A 36 -2.84 3.57 4.99
C ILE A 36 -3.31 3.16 3.60
N MET A 37 -2.40 2.61 2.80
CA MET A 37 -2.67 2.17 1.44
C MET A 37 -2.61 0.64 1.37
N GLN A 38 -3.70 0.03 0.92
CA GLN A 38 -3.82 -1.41 0.70
C GLN A 38 -4.44 -1.64 -0.67
N GLY A 39 -3.89 -2.56 -1.46
CA GLY A 39 -4.35 -2.82 -2.81
C GLY A 39 -3.35 -3.60 -3.67
N GLY A 40 -3.60 -3.65 -4.97
CA GLY A 40 -2.67 -4.22 -5.97
C GLY A 40 -2.91 -5.68 -6.36
N GLY A 41 -3.61 -6.48 -5.53
CA GLY A 41 -3.85 -7.91 -5.82
C GLY A 41 -4.59 -8.16 -7.15
N ASN A 42 -5.51 -7.28 -7.56
CA ASN A 42 -6.30 -7.45 -8.79
C ASN A 42 -5.49 -7.23 -10.07
N SER A 43 -4.51 -6.32 -10.04
CA SER A 43 -3.67 -5.98 -11.19
C SER A 43 -2.33 -6.71 -11.19
N LEU A 44 -2.03 -7.49 -10.14
CA LEU A 44 -0.70 -8.01 -9.86
C LEU A 44 -0.14 -8.87 -11.00
N ARG A 45 -0.93 -9.82 -11.52
CA ARG A 45 -0.50 -10.68 -12.64
C ARG A 45 -0.26 -9.89 -13.94
N ARG A 46 -1.05 -8.83 -14.16
CA ARG A 46 -0.99 -8.01 -15.38
C ARG A 46 0.21 -7.06 -15.37
N LEU A 47 0.45 -6.39 -14.23
CA LEU A 47 1.52 -5.41 -14.08
C LEU A 47 2.87 -6.06 -13.75
N GLY A 48 2.84 -7.14 -12.97
CA GLY A 48 4.03 -7.75 -12.41
C GLY A 48 4.66 -6.94 -11.27
N PRO A 49 5.72 -7.49 -10.65
CA PRO A 49 6.36 -6.89 -9.47
C PRO A 49 6.96 -5.52 -9.73
N GLU A 50 7.74 -5.38 -10.80
CA GLU A 50 8.48 -4.15 -11.11
C GLU A 50 7.57 -2.95 -11.33
N GLN A 51 6.54 -3.09 -12.19
CA GLN A 51 5.61 -2.00 -12.44
C GLN A 51 4.77 -1.67 -11.21
N THR A 52 4.39 -2.67 -10.42
CA THR A 52 3.62 -2.45 -9.18
C THR A 52 4.44 -1.66 -8.16
N VAL A 53 5.69 -2.06 -7.93
CA VAL A 53 6.63 -1.37 -7.03
C VAL A 53 6.89 0.05 -7.54
N GLY A 54 7.20 0.22 -8.82
CA GLY A 54 7.49 1.52 -9.43
C GLY A 54 6.36 2.53 -9.20
N LYS A 55 5.11 2.13 -9.44
CA LYS A 55 3.94 2.99 -9.23
C LYS A 55 3.73 3.39 -7.76
N VAL A 56 3.93 2.46 -6.84
CA VAL A 56 3.84 2.75 -5.40
C VAL A 56 4.94 3.73 -4.99
N MET A 57 6.19 3.47 -5.40
CA MET A 57 7.33 4.31 -5.01
C MET A 57 7.29 5.69 -5.65
N GLU A 58 6.83 5.82 -6.88
CA GLU A 58 6.56 7.12 -7.52
C GLU A 58 5.57 7.94 -6.69
N TYR A 59 4.44 7.32 -6.30
CA TYR A 59 3.48 7.98 -5.44
C TYR A 59 4.06 8.39 -4.07
N LEU A 60 4.83 7.51 -3.44
CA LEU A 60 5.46 7.83 -2.15
C LEU A 60 6.45 8.99 -2.26
N LYS A 61 7.23 9.05 -3.35
CA LYS A 61 8.14 10.18 -3.62
C LYS A 61 7.37 11.48 -3.81
N ASP A 62 6.30 11.45 -4.61
CA ASP A 62 5.45 12.62 -4.86
C ASP A 62 4.83 13.17 -3.58
N ILE A 63 4.22 12.31 -2.76
CA ILE A 63 3.59 12.77 -1.51
C ILE A 63 4.64 13.28 -0.51
N LYS A 64 5.81 12.66 -0.41
CA LYS A 64 6.86 13.09 0.53
C LYS A 64 7.57 14.37 0.12
N LYS A 65 7.62 14.66 -1.18
CA LYS A 65 8.10 15.94 -1.68
C LYS A 65 7.23 17.11 -1.21
N ASP A 66 5.91 16.96 -1.26
CA ASP A 66 4.97 18.05 -1.01
C ASP A 66 4.41 18.06 0.43
N ARG A 67 4.41 16.91 1.13
CA ARG A 67 3.67 16.69 2.39
C ARG A 67 4.47 15.84 3.37
N LYS A 68 5.58 16.39 3.87
CA LYS A 68 6.46 15.73 4.85
C LYS A 68 5.74 15.27 6.12
N LYS A 69 4.75 16.05 6.59
CA LYS A 69 3.92 15.76 7.78
C LYS A 69 2.80 14.74 7.55
N VAL A 70 2.72 14.13 6.37
CA VAL A 70 1.81 13.01 6.12
C VAL A 70 2.60 11.72 6.23
N ARG A 71 2.28 10.89 7.22
CA ARG A 71 2.82 9.53 7.35
C ARG A 71 2.13 8.61 6.36
N VAL A 72 2.88 7.78 5.65
CA VAL A 72 2.29 6.79 4.72
C VAL A 72 2.68 5.39 5.14
N ALA A 73 1.69 4.52 5.31
CA ALA A 73 1.88 3.10 5.53
C ALA A 73 1.37 2.32 4.31
N VAL A 74 2.25 1.51 3.71
CA VAL A 74 1.91 0.61 2.61
C VAL A 74 1.70 -0.78 3.20
N VAL A 75 0.51 -1.33 2.99
CA VAL A 75 0.20 -2.72 3.36
C VAL A 75 0.65 -3.64 2.24
N GLY A 76 1.36 -4.72 2.60
CA GLY A 76 1.72 -5.76 1.65
C GLY A 76 0.49 -6.32 0.93
N ILE A 77 0.67 -6.72 -0.33
CA ILE A 77 -0.39 -7.34 -1.12
C ILE A 77 -0.80 -8.63 -0.41
N MET A 78 -2.07 -8.70 -0.02
CA MET A 78 -2.61 -9.83 0.73
C MET A 78 -2.59 -11.10 -0.11
N ARG A 79 -2.28 -12.20 0.55
CA ARG A 79 -2.41 -13.55 0.00
C ARG A 79 -3.85 -13.84 -0.43
N ARG A 80 -4.01 -14.74 -1.39
CA ARG A 80 -5.33 -15.19 -1.86
C ARG A 80 -5.34 -16.71 -1.90
N PRO A 81 -5.87 -17.42 -0.89
CA PRO A 81 -5.88 -18.88 -0.90
C PRO A 81 -6.62 -19.51 -2.10
N ARG A 82 -7.43 -18.73 -2.83
CA ARG A 82 -8.02 -19.14 -4.12
C ARG A 82 -7.00 -19.25 -5.27
N GLU A 83 -5.94 -18.46 -5.24
CA GLU A 83 -4.98 -18.32 -6.33
C GLU A 83 -3.94 -19.46 -6.33
N ASN A 84 -3.23 -19.61 -7.45
CA ASN A 84 -2.21 -20.64 -7.60
C ASN A 84 -0.82 -20.22 -7.10
N ALA A 85 0.11 -21.17 -7.05
CA ALA A 85 1.49 -20.94 -6.63
C ALA A 85 2.20 -19.82 -7.40
N GLY A 86 1.94 -19.68 -8.70
CA GLY A 86 2.51 -18.61 -9.52
C GLY A 86 2.04 -17.21 -9.13
N TYR A 87 0.78 -17.05 -8.68
CA TYR A 87 0.36 -15.77 -8.08
C TYR A 87 1.10 -15.49 -6.78
N GLU A 88 1.19 -16.49 -5.90
CA GLU A 88 1.84 -16.34 -4.60
C GLU A 88 3.34 -16.06 -4.72
N GLU A 89 4.01 -16.58 -5.77
CA GLU A 89 5.40 -16.23 -6.09
C GLU A 89 5.53 -14.76 -6.49
N ILE A 90 4.74 -14.31 -7.47
CA ILE A 90 4.72 -12.91 -7.92
C ILE A 90 4.38 -11.97 -6.75
N ARG A 91 3.42 -12.34 -5.92
CA ARG A 91 2.99 -11.57 -4.76
C ARG A 91 4.10 -11.43 -3.72
N ARG A 92 4.77 -12.53 -3.37
CA ARG A 92 5.89 -12.51 -2.42
C ARG A 92 7.07 -11.71 -2.95
N ASP A 93 7.43 -11.88 -4.23
CA ASP A 93 8.47 -11.06 -4.87
C ASP A 93 8.11 -9.57 -4.82
N THR A 94 6.85 -9.23 -5.13
CA THR A 94 6.37 -7.84 -5.08
C THR A 94 6.43 -7.26 -3.66
N ASN A 95 5.96 -8.01 -2.66
CA ASN A 95 5.98 -7.56 -1.26
C ASN A 95 7.41 -7.39 -0.74
N LYS A 96 8.31 -8.31 -1.08
CA LYS A 96 9.74 -8.20 -0.72
C LYS A 96 10.35 -6.93 -1.31
N ARG A 97 10.16 -6.66 -2.60
CA ARG A 97 10.67 -5.45 -3.26
C ARG A 97 10.06 -4.18 -2.68
N LEU A 98 8.75 -4.17 -2.41
CA LEU A 98 8.08 -3.05 -1.74
C LEU A 98 8.68 -2.79 -0.37
N GLN A 99 8.90 -3.83 0.44
CA GLN A 99 9.50 -3.71 1.75
C GLN A 99 10.92 -3.11 1.66
N GLU A 100 11.76 -3.61 0.77
CA GLU A 100 13.13 -3.12 0.56
C GLU A 100 13.14 -1.63 0.19
N GLU A 101 12.31 -1.22 -0.78
CA GLU A 101 12.21 0.16 -1.23
C GLU A 101 11.62 1.10 -0.16
N VAL A 102 10.60 0.66 0.58
CA VAL A 102 10.01 1.45 1.67
C VAL A 102 11.00 1.60 2.83
N VAL A 103 11.81 0.58 3.14
CA VAL A 103 12.86 0.69 4.16
C VAL A 103 13.95 1.69 3.75
N ARG A 104 14.39 1.66 2.49
CA ARG A 104 15.35 2.65 1.95
C ARG A 104 14.80 4.07 2.09
N MET A 105 13.57 4.30 1.65
CA MET A 105 12.92 5.61 1.77
C MET A 105 12.70 6.02 3.23
N LYS A 106 12.35 5.10 4.12
CA LYS A 106 12.22 5.38 5.56
C LYS A 106 13.54 5.90 6.14
N ALA A 107 14.67 5.31 5.74
CA ALA A 107 15.99 5.79 6.16
C ALA A 107 16.30 7.20 5.62
N GLU A 108 15.86 7.52 4.40
CA GLU A 108 15.97 8.88 3.84
C GLU A 108 15.13 9.89 4.62
N CYS A 109 13.84 9.60 4.84
CA CYS A 109 12.94 10.45 5.64
C CYS A 109 13.48 10.70 7.05
N SER A 110 14.11 9.71 7.68
CA SER A 110 14.62 9.83 9.06
C SER A 110 15.73 10.87 9.24
N LYS A 111 16.33 11.35 8.14
CA LYS A 111 17.34 12.41 8.16
C LYS A 111 16.72 13.80 8.33
N ASP A 112 15.41 13.94 8.11
CA ASP A 112 14.66 15.19 8.28
C ASP A 112 13.67 15.05 9.45
N PRO A 113 13.91 15.74 10.59
CA PRO A 113 13.03 15.69 11.76
C PRO A 113 11.58 16.15 11.48
N GLY A 114 11.35 16.89 10.39
CA GLY A 114 10.02 17.33 9.97
C GLY A 114 9.25 16.31 9.13
N ASP A 115 9.86 15.19 8.75
CA ASP A 115 9.24 14.14 7.94
C ASP A 115 8.69 13.00 8.82
N TYR A 116 7.40 12.74 8.69
CA TYR A 116 6.71 11.70 9.46
C TYR A 116 6.96 10.28 8.91
N GLY A 117 7.73 10.18 7.82
CA GLY A 117 8.26 8.96 7.25
C GLY A 117 7.24 8.08 6.54
N VAL A 118 7.75 6.94 6.06
CA VAL A 118 6.98 5.87 5.44
C VAL A 118 7.13 4.58 6.23
N SER A 119 6.21 3.64 6.08
CA SER A 119 6.25 2.34 6.75
C SER A 119 5.65 1.26 5.86
N PHE A 120 6.14 0.03 6.00
CA PHE A 120 5.58 -1.15 5.35
C PHE A 120 4.90 -2.02 6.42
N ILE A 121 3.70 -2.49 6.14
CA ILE A 121 2.95 -3.40 7.01
C ILE A 121 2.92 -4.76 6.34
N ASP A 122 3.70 -5.69 6.88
CA ASP A 122 3.69 -7.09 6.45
C ASP A 122 2.57 -7.86 7.15
N LEU A 123 1.76 -8.56 6.37
CA LEU A 123 0.63 -9.36 6.85
C LEU A 123 0.78 -10.86 6.53
N ASP A 124 1.87 -11.29 5.89
CA ASP A 124 2.01 -12.68 5.40
C ASP A 124 2.01 -13.72 6.53
N GLY A 125 2.60 -13.38 7.67
CA GLY A 125 2.61 -14.22 8.87
C GLY A 125 1.48 -13.92 9.87
N ALA A 126 0.69 -12.88 9.63
CA ALA A 126 -0.29 -12.39 10.59
C ALA A 126 -1.71 -12.94 10.36
N LEU A 127 -2.02 -13.35 9.12
CA LEU A 127 -3.36 -13.76 8.73
C LEU A 127 -3.45 -15.28 8.47
N PRO A 128 -4.09 -16.07 9.35
CA PRO A 128 -4.24 -17.51 9.16
C PRO A 128 -5.35 -17.81 8.11
N GLN A 129 -5.56 -19.07 7.69
CA GLN A 129 -6.50 -19.36 6.57
C GLN A 129 -7.97 -19.14 6.92
N GLU A 130 -8.28 -19.22 8.19
CA GLU A 130 -9.61 -19.18 8.78
C GLU A 130 -10.20 -17.77 8.78
N VAL A 131 -9.37 -16.73 8.60
CA VAL A 131 -9.85 -15.34 8.52
C VAL A 131 -10.37 -14.96 7.13
N PHE A 132 -10.24 -15.85 6.13
CA PHE A 132 -10.74 -15.58 4.79
C PHE A 132 -12.20 -16.01 4.64
N GLU A 133 -13.00 -15.23 3.92
CA GLU A 133 -14.34 -15.61 3.50
C GLU A 133 -14.32 -16.87 2.61
N GLY A 134 -15.50 -17.43 2.34
CA GLY A 134 -15.65 -18.61 1.49
C GLY A 134 -15.07 -18.45 0.07
N ASP A 135 -14.94 -17.22 -0.42
CA ASP A 135 -14.34 -16.92 -1.73
C ASP A 135 -12.80 -16.97 -1.73
N LYS A 136 -12.18 -17.09 -0.55
CA LYS A 136 -10.74 -17.19 -0.32
C LYS A 136 -9.95 -16.01 -0.93
N VAL A 137 -10.57 -14.83 -0.96
CA VAL A 137 -9.97 -13.56 -1.39
C VAL A 137 -10.23 -12.47 -0.36
N HIS A 138 -11.45 -12.36 0.14
CA HIS A 138 -11.84 -11.37 1.14
C HIS A 138 -11.65 -11.92 2.56
N LEU A 139 -11.58 -11.01 3.55
CA LEU A 139 -11.48 -11.34 4.97
C LEU A 139 -12.88 -11.27 5.60
N ASN A 140 -13.15 -12.17 6.55
CA ASN A 140 -14.40 -12.23 7.33
C ASN A 140 -14.45 -11.18 8.45
#